data_AF-A0A965R6R3-F1
#
_entry.id   AF-A0A965R6R3-F1
#
_cell.length_a   1.000
_cell.length_b   1.000
_cell.length_c   1.000
_cell.angle_alpha   90.00
_cell.angle_beta   90.00
_cell.angle_gamma   90.00
#
_symmetry.space_group_name_H-M   'P 1'
#
loop_
_entity.id
_entity.type
_entity.pdbx_description
1 polymer ?
#
loop_
_entity_poly.entity_id
_entity_poly.type
_entity_poly.pdbx_seq_one_letter_code
_entity_poly.pdbx_strand_id
1 'polypeptide(L)'
;MNNNMKGILATLVVASIGYFLYRKIIVPKSKKVQLIIDKGYYTSGEKNLMSFDDNFINAWYEASKNDAPQFTINNVNYLTKGGRVAK
;
A
#
# COMPACT_ATOMS: atom_id res chain seq x y z
N MET A 1 -24.22 18.67 27.50
CA MET A 1 -23.52 17.58 26.80
C MET A 1 -22.45 17.03 27.73
N ASN A 2 -22.65 15.82 28.25
CA ASN A 2 -21.96 15.29 29.44
C ASN A 2 -20.48 14.96 29.16
N ASN A 3 -19.57 15.34 30.06
CA ASN A 3 -18.11 15.20 29.88
C ASN A 3 -17.65 13.75 29.66
N ASN A 4 -18.41 12.78 30.14
CA ASN A 4 -18.14 11.35 29.94
C ASN A 4 -18.26 10.91 28.47
N MET A 5 -19.14 11.54 27.68
CA MET A 5 -19.29 11.22 26.25
C MET A 5 -18.08 11.71 25.43
N LYS A 6 -17.47 12.83 25.83
CA LYS A 6 -16.26 13.37 25.18
C LYS A 6 -15.04 12.48 25.43
N GLY A 7 -14.92 11.92 26.64
CA GLY A 7 -13.85 10.98 26.99
C GLY A 7 -13.90 9.69 26.17
N ILE A 8 -15.09 9.08 26.05
CA ILE A 8 -15.27 7.84 25.28
C ILE A 8 -15.01 8.07 23.78
N LEU A 9 -15.47 9.20 23.22
CA LEU A 9 -15.22 9.53 21.82
C LEU A 9 -13.73 9.76 21.55
N ALA A 10 -13.02 10.43 22.48
CA ALA A 10 -11.58 10.65 22.36
C ALA A 10 -10.79 9.33 22.41
N THR A 11 -11.15 8.39 23.29
CA THR A 11 -10.49 7.08 23.36
C THR A 11 -10.73 6.24 22.10
N LEU A 12 -11.95 6.25 21.56
CA LEU A 12 -12.27 5.57 20.30
C LEU A 12 -11.51 6.17 19.10
N VAL A 13 -11.36 7.49 19.05
CA VAL A 13 -10.58 8.17 18.01
C VAL A 13 -9.08 7.86 18.12
N VAL A 14 -8.51 7.84 19.32
CA VAL A 14 -7.09 7.48 19.51
C VAL A 14 -6.84 6.02 19.17
N ALA A 15 -7.73 5.10 19.55
CA ALA A 15 -7.59 3.69 19.22
C ALA A 15 -7.74 3.42 17.71
N SER A 16 -8.66 4.11 17.03
CA SER A 16 -8.86 3.98 15.58
C SER A 16 -7.73 4.63 14.78
N ILE A 17 -7.21 5.78 15.21
CA ILE A 17 -5.99 6.37 14.63
C ILE A 17 -4.80 5.44 14.87
N GLY A 18 -4.64 4.89 16.08
CA GLY A 18 -3.60 3.93 16.41
C GLY A 18 -3.68 2.66 15.55
N TYR A 19 -4.87 2.08 15.37
CA TYR A 19 -5.10 0.91 14.51
C TYR A 19 -4.94 1.22 13.02
N PHE A 20 -5.33 2.42 12.58
CA PHE A 20 -5.16 2.87 11.20
C PHE A 20 -3.69 3.15 10.86
N LEU A 21 -2.95 3.77 11.78
CA LEU A 21 -1.50 3.94 11.69
C LEU A 21 -0.81 2.57 11.76
N TYR A 22 -1.21 1.68 12.65
CA TYR A 22 -0.74 0.29 12.74
C TYR A 22 -0.94 -0.44 11.39
N ARG A 23 -2.12 -0.38 10.77
CA ARG A 23 -2.35 -0.98 9.44
C ARG A 23 -1.55 -0.32 8.31
N LYS A 24 -1.40 1.01 8.30
CA LYS A 24 -0.64 1.73 7.27
C LYS A 24 0.88 1.56 7.39
N ILE A 25 1.40 1.34 8.61
CA ILE A 25 2.85 1.34 8.90
C ILE A 25 3.47 -0.07 8.93
N ILE A 26 2.70 -1.15 9.12
CA ILE A 26 3.29 -2.44 9.57
C ILE A 26 3.73 -3.41 8.49
N VAL A 27 3.39 -3.19 7.22
CA VAL A 27 4.03 -3.97 6.17
C VAL A 27 5.28 -3.20 5.73
N PRO A 28 6.49 -3.61 6.17
CA PRO A 28 7.72 -2.97 5.73
C PRO A 28 7.81 -3.04 4.22
N LYS A 29 8.41 -2.00 3.62
CA LYS A 29 8.54 -1.87 2.16
C LYS A 29 9.11 -3.13 1.51
N SER A 30 10.10 -3.77 2.14
CA SER A 30 10.68 -5.04 1.68
C SER A 30 9.65 -6.17 1.55
N LYS A 31 8.74 -6.34 2.51
CA LYS A 31 7.67 -7.35 2.43
C LYS A 31 6.66 -7.04 1.33
N LYS A 32 6.39 -5.76 1.07
CA LYS A 32 5.53 -5.35 -0.06
C LYS A 32 6.19 -5.71 -1.38
N VAL A 33 7.47 -5.37 -1.52
CA VAL A 33 8.28 -5.67 -2.70
C VAL A 33 8.37 -7.18 -2.94
N GLN A 34 8.62 -7.98 -1.90
CA GLN A 34 8.66 -9.44 -2.02
C GLN A 34 7.34 -9.99 -2.56
N LEU A 35 6.20 -9.55 -2.01
CA LEU A 35 4.89 -9.99 -2.48
C LEU A 35 4.63 -9.59 -3.94
N ILE A 36 5.07 -8.38 -4.35
CA ILE A 36 4.98 -7.93 -5.75
C ILE A 36 5.79 -8.84 -6.67
N ILE A 37 7.00 -9.25 -6.26
CA ILE A 37 7.85 -10.17 -7.03
C ILE A 37 7.17 -11.54 -7.15
N ASP A 38 6.72 -12.10 -6.03
CA ASP A 38 6.12 -13.44 -5.96
C ASP A 38 4.83 -13.54 -6.79
N LYS A 39 4.01 -12.48 -6.81
CA LYS A 39 2.73 -12.43 -7.53
C LYS A 39 2.85 -11.93 -8.98
N GLY A 40 3.88 -11.14 -9.28
CA GLY A 40 3.94 -10.29 -10.48
C GLY A 40 4.99 -10.65 -11.53
N TYR A 41 5.97 -11.51 -11.23
CA TYR A 41 7.14 -11.78 -12.12
C TYR A 41 7.77 -10.50 -12.67
N TYR A 42 8.10 -9.55 -11.78
CA TYR A 42 8.98 -8.44 -12.17
C TYR A 42 10.42 -8.94 -12.23
N THR A 43 11.02 -8.94 -13.41
CA THR A 43 12.36 -9.50 -13.68
C THR A 43 13.51 -8.60 -13.25
N SER A 44 13.24 -7.33 -12.95
CA SER A 44 14.25 -6.41 -12.44
C SER A 44 14.22 -6.46 -10.90
N GLY A 45 15.15 -7.21 -10.31
CA GLY A 45 15.07 -7.65 -8.91
C GLY A 45 14.82 -6.58 -7.83
N GLU A 46 14.58 -7.04 -6.61
CA GLU A 46 14.20 -6.28 -5.40
C GLU A 46 14.80 -4.87 -5.28
N LYS A 47 16.09 -4.70 -5.63
CA LYS A 47 16.79 -3.40 -5.63
C LYS A 47 16.13 -2.33 -6.49
N ASN A 48 15.62 -2.68 -7.67
CA ASN A 48 14.92 -1.74 -8.54
C ASN A 48 13.53 -1.40 -8.01
N LEU A 49 12.85 -2.33 -7.35
CA LEU A 49 11.57 -2.04 -6.71
C LEU A 49 11.75 -1.14 -5.48
N MET A 50 12.82 -1.35 -4.72
CA MET A 50 13.12 -0.56 -3.53
C MET A 50 13.44 0.92 -3.84
N SER A 51 13.86 1.26 -5.06
CA SER A 51 14.13 2.64 -5.47
C SER A 51 12.88 3.46 -5.81
N PHE A 52 11.72 2.83 -6.01
CA PHE A 52 10.47 3.54 -6.24
C PHE A 52 9.91 4.14 -4.94
N ASP A 53 9.15 5.22 -5.07
CA ASP A 53 8.47 5.85 -3.95
C ASP A 53 7.49 4.90 -3.24
N ASP A 54 7.28 5.13 -1.96
CA ASP A 54 6.40 4.28 -1.13
C ASP A 54 4.95 4.31 -1.62
N ASN A 55 4.48 5.43 -2.15
CA ASN A 55 3.15 5.53 -2.75
C ASN A 55 2.99 4.58 -3.95
N PHE A 56 4.05 4.47 -4.77
CA PHE A 56 4.09 3.58 -5.91
C PHE A 56 4.10 2.11 -5.47
N ILE A 57 4.98 1.76 -4.51
CA ILE A 57 5.04 0.41 -3.95
C ILE A 57 3.74 0.01 -3.26
N ASN A 58 3.04 0.94 -2.59
CA ASN A 58 1.76 0.65 -1.96
C ASN A 58 0.65 0.36 -2.99
N ALA A 59 0.54 1.18 -4.04
CA ALA A 59 -0.44 0.98 -5.09
C ALA A 59 -0.20 -0.35 -5.82
N TRP A 60 1.06 -0.65 -6.13
CA TRP A 60 1.44 -1.91 -6.75
C TRP A 60 1.18 -3.09 -5.82
N TYR A 61 1.56 -3.00 -4.54
CA TYR A 61 1.32 -4.05 -3.55
C TYR A 61 -0.15 -4.41 -3.42
N GLU A 62 -1.05 -3.42 -3.32
CA GLU A 62 -2.49 -3.67 -3.23
C GLU A 62 -3.02 -4.31 -4.53
N ALA A 63 -2.51 -3.91 -5.69
CA ALA A 63 -2.89 -4.53 -6.96
C ALA A 63 -2.40 -5.98 -7.07
N SER A 64 -1.15 -6.25 -6.68
CA SER A 64 -0.57 -7.60 -6.64
C SER A 64 -1.29 -8.50 -5.64
N LYS A 65 -1.67 -7.97 -4.48
CA LYS A 65 -2.41 -8.71 -3.45
C LYS A 65 -3.82 -9.11 -3.89
N ASN A 66 -4.48 -8.25 -4.66
CA ASN A 66 -5.83 -8.49 -5.17
C ASN A 66 -5.83 -9.16 -6.56
N ASP A 67 -4.67 -9.60 -7.05
CA ASP A 67 -4.47 -10.17 -8.40
C ASP A 67 -5.06 -9.27 -9.52
N ALA A 68 -5.06 -7.95 -9.31
CA ALA A 68 -5.55 -6.97 -10.27
C ALA A 68 -4.59 -6.86 -11.46
N PRO A 69 -5.08 -6.76 -12.70
CA PRO A 69 -4.23 -6.70 -13.89
C PRO A 69 -3.43 -5.39 -14.00
N GLN A 70 -3.94 -4.31 -13.41
CA GLN A 70 -3.37 -2.97 -13.49
C GLN A 70 -3.64 -2.14 -12.24
N PHE A 71 -2.86 -1.08 -12.05
CA PHE A 71 -3.08 -0.05 -11.04
C PHE A 71 -2.80 1.35 -11.60
N THR A 72 -3.41 2.36 -10.98
CA THR A 72 -3.28 3.75 -11.39
C THR A 72 -2.56 4.53 -10.30
N ILE A 73 -1.57 5.32 -10.70
CA ILE A 73 -0.93 6.30 -9.81
C ILE A 73 -0.65 7.57 -10.60
N ASN A 74 -1.00 8.72 -10.03
CA ASN A 74 -0.85 10.03 -10.68
C ASN A 74 -1.44 10.08 -12.10
N ASN A 75 -2.63 9.50 -12.30
CA ASN A 75 -3.33 9.38 -13.59
C ASN A 75 -2.60 8.55 -14.67
N VAL A 76 -1.56 7.81 -14.30
CA VAL A 76 -0.84 6.90 -15.19
C VAL A 76 -1.19 5.47 -14.82
N ASN A 77 -1.52 4.65 -15.83
CA ASN A 77 -1.82 3.24 -15.65
C ASN A 77 -0.57 2.37 -15.82
N TYR A 78 -0.39 1.45 -14.88
CA TYR A 78 0.70 0.48 -14.83
C TYR A 78 0.10 -0.92 -14.80
N LEU A 79 0.72 -1.84 -15.53
CA LEU A 79 0.45 -3.26 -15.41
C LEU A 79 1.08 -3.78 -14.14
N THR A 80 0.32 -4.58 -13.40
CA THR A 80 0.81 -5.25 -12.19
C THR A 80 1.95 -6.23 -12.51
N LYS A 81 2.04 -6.72 -13.77
CA LYS A 81 3.06 -7.66 -14.27
C LYS A 81 4.10 -7.02 -15.21
N GLY A 82 4.66 -5.87 -14.82
CA GLY A 82 5.95 -5.43 -15.34
C GLY A 82 5.94 -4.57 -16.61
N GLY A 83 4.95 -3.71 -16.79
CA GLY A 83 4.99 -2.73 -17.87
C GLY A 83 4.12 -1.50 -17.61
N ARG A 84 4.48 -0.37 -18.22
CA ARG A 84 3.58 0.80 -18.30
C ARG A 84 2.60 0.55 -19.44
N VAL A 85 1.30 0.75 -19.21
CA VAL A 85 0.33 0.68 -20.32
C VAL A 85 0.56 1.93 -21.17
N ALA A 86 1.15 1.77 -22.35
CA ALA A 86 1.18 2.84 -23.33
C ALA A 86 -0.26 3.20 -23.67
N LYS A 87 -0.57 4.50 -23.60
CA LYS A 87 -1.90 5.03 -23.88
C LYS A 87 -2.19 4.97 -25.38
#